data_AF-S8EET5-F1
#
_entry.id   AF-S8EET5-F1
#
_cell.length_a   1.000
_cell.length_b   1.000
_cell.length_c   1.000
_cell.angle_alpha   90.00
_cell.angle_beta   90.00
_cell.angle_gamma   90.00
#
_symmetry.space_group_name_H-M   'P 1'
#
loop_
_entity.id
_entity.type
_entity.pdbx_description
1 polymer ?
#
loop_
_entity_poly.entity_id
_entity_poly.type
_entity_poly.pdbx_seq_one_letter_code
_entity_poly.pdbx_strand_id
1 'polypeptide(L)'
;MERLSSSENSCLVEELETLLIDSGHLRALAFLYASKGISSKALSIWRSLARNYSSGGYKKDQSSEIDRREDAATEASKILEHSSDQDLILQHLGWIADVNQTLAINVLISDGRPEFLSPGEISIEILLRYLQWLIEDRESDEARFHTAYALLLAKSVLESYETGISQNPVRERFQMFLGSSDAYDAEEVLYTIEESELWLEKAILYRRLGQESLVLEILALKLEDFEAAEQYCTEIGRPDAYNQLFEMYLDPKDGREAMVTAAIKLLHRHGQMLNPLQVLERLSSEMPLRLASDTIVKILRARTHHHHQGQ
;
A
#
# COMPACT_ATOMS: atom_id res chain seq x y z
N MET A 1 -16.72 14.11 41.41
CA MET A 1 -16.44 12.67 41.58
C MET A 1 -15.31 12.23 40.66
N GLU A 2 -15.42 12.44 39.35
CA GLU A 2 -14.40 12.02 38.36
C GLU A 2 -13.00 12.61 38.62
N ARG A 3 -12.91 13.91 38.93
CA ARG A 3 -11.64 14.58 39.32
C ARG A 3 -11.02 14.06 40.62
N LEU A 4 -11.84 13.46 41.49
CA LEU A 4 -11.36 12.86 42.73
C LEU A 4 -10.89 11.43 42.43
N SER A 5 -11.63 10.63 41.65
CA SER A 5 -11.18 9.28 41.25
C SER A 5 -9.93 9.25 40.36
N SER A 6 -9.63 10.34 39.64
CA SER A 6 -8.45 10.46 38.78
C SER A 6 -7.17 10.89 39.50
N SER A 7 -7.22 11.26 40.80
CA SER A 7 -6.02 11.59 41.59
C SER A 7 -5.48 10.39 42.37
N GLU A 8 -4.21 10.44 42.78
CA GLU A 8 -3.61 9.46 43.70
C GLU A 8 -4.39 9.42 45.02
N ASN A 9 -5.32 8.49 45.12
CA ASN A 9 -6.18 8.34 46.29
C ASN A 9 -5.88 7.02 47.01
N SER A 10 -5.87 7.04 48.33
CA SER A 10 -5.71 5.86 49.20
C SER A 10 -6.97 4.98 49.30
N CYS A 11 -7.94 5.16 48.39
CA CYS A 11 -9.22 4.45 48.46
C CYS A 11 -9.06 2.94 48.25
N LEU A 12 -9.79 2.16 49.06
CA LEU A 12 -9.94 0.71 48.92
C LEU A 12 -10.93 0.44 47.78
N VAL A 13 -10.43 -0.14 46.71
CA VAL A 13 -11.17 -0.35 45.46
C VAL A 13 -12.38 -1.27 45.68
N GLU A 14 -12.26 -2.27 46.56
CA GLU A 14 -13.28 -3.28 46.83
C GLU A 14 -14.53 -2.73 47.55
N GLU A 15 -14.37 -1.72 48.42
CA GLU A 15 -15.48 -1.13 49.17
C GLU A 15 -16.25 -0.08 48.34
N LEU A 16 -15.54 0.63 47.45
CA LEU A 16 -16.16 1.61 46.57
C LEU A 16 -16.72 0.98 45.30
N GLU A 17 -16.26 -0.20 44.90
CA GLU A 17 -16.77 -0.94 43.74
C GLU A 17 -18.27 -1.24 43.89
N THR A 18 -18.68 -1.82 45.02
CA THR A 18 -20.08 -2.16 45.27
C THR A 18 -20.96 -0.91 45.31
N LEU A 19 -20.52 0.15 46.01
CA LEU A 19 -21.25 1.41 46.11
C LEU A 19 -21.35 2.18 44.78
N LEU A 20 -20.32 2.13 43.94
CA LEU A 20 -20.31 2.81 42.63
C LEU A 20 -21.11 2.03 41.58
N ILE A 21 -21.13 0.70 41.66
CA ILE A 21 -22.02 -0.15 40.86
C ILE A 21 -23.47 0.11 41.25
N ASP A 22 -23.78 0.09 42.55
CA ASP A 22 -25.14 0.30 43.07
C ASP A 22 -25.68 1.71 42.80
N SER A 23 -24.79 2.71 42.74
CA SER A 23 -25.16 4.10 42.42
C SER A 23 -25.14 4.42 40.92
N GLY A 24 -24.75 3.48 40.05
CA GLY A 24 -24.71 3.66 38.60
C GLY A 24 -23.58 4.58 38.10
N HIS A 25 -22.60 4.93 38.94
CA HIS A 25 -21.49 5.81 38.58
C HIS A 25 -20.28 5.06 37.99
N LEU A 26 -20.54 4.31 36.94
CA LEU A 26 -19.54 3.43 36.28
C LEU A 26 -18.34 4.20 35.68
N ARG A 27 -18.51 5.46 35.23
CA ARG A 27 -17.39 6.31 34.76
C ARG A 27 -16.37 6.60 35.87
N ALA A 28 -16.86 6.95 37.06
CA ALA A 28 -16.01 7.22 38.21
C ALA A 28 -15.29 5.95 38.70
N LEU A 29 -15.94 4.79 38.58
CA LEU A 29 -15.32 3.49 38.86
C LEU A 29 -14.21 3.17 37.86
N ALA A 30 -14.43 3.43 36.57
CA ALA A 30 -13.41 3.23 35.54
C ALA A 30 -12.17 4.13 35.75
N PHE A 31 -12.36 5.39 36.11
CA PHE A 31 -11.26 6.29 36.50
C PHE A 31 -10.51 5.82 37.75
N LEU A 32 -11.22 5.28 38.73
CA LEU A 32 -10.62 4.76 39.96
C LEU A 32 -9.80 3.49 39.70
N TYR A 33 -10.26 2.63 38.78
CA TYR A 33 -9.48 1.47 38.35
C TYR A 33 -8.22 1.88 37.56
N ALA A 34 -8.33 2.89 36.69
CA ALA A 34 -7.21 3.43 35.94
C ALA A 34 -6.14 4.06 36.85
N SER A 35 -6.54 4.87 37.85
CA SER A 35 -5.60 5.50 38.79
C SER A 35 -4.91 4.51 39.73
N LYS A 36 -5.46 3.30 39.88
CA LYS A 36 -4.87 2.18 40.64
C LYS A 36 -4.03 1.22 39.81
N GLY A 37 -3.89 1.48 38.51
CA GLY A 37 -3.11 0.63 37.59
C GLY A 37 -3.80 -0.70 37.22
N ILE A 38 -5.09 -0.86 37.52
CA ILE A 38 -5.86 -2.06 37.17
C ILE A 38 -6.54 -1.84 35.82
N SER A 39 -5.73 -1.79 34.76
CA SER A 39 -6.15 -1.40 33.40
C SER A 39 -7.21 -2.33 32.82
N SER A 40 -7.15 -3.64 33.05
CA SER A 40 -8.10 -4.62 32.51
C SER A 40 -9.54 -4.38 32.95
N LYS A 41 -9.76 -4.15 34.26
CA LYS A 41 -11.09 -3.86 34.81
C LYS A 41 -11.60 -2.51 34.33
N ALA A 42 -10.76 -1.48 34.32
CA ALA A 42 -11.11 -0.16 33.80
C ALA A 42 -11.61 -0.23 32.33
N LEU A 43 -10.88 -0.93 31.47
CA LEU A 43 -11.21 -1.10 30.06
C LEU A 43 -12.47 -1.94 29.84
N SER A 44 -12.70 -2.98 30.66
CA SER A 44 -13.94 -3.76 30.62
C SER A 44 -15.18 -2.89 30.94
N ILE A 45 -15.04 -1.95 31.88
CA ILE A 45 -16.11 -1.03 32.26
C ILE A 45 -16.35 -0.01 31.14
N TRP A 46 -15.30 0.58 30.57
CA TRP A 46 -15.41 1.47 29.40
C TRP A 46 -16.07 0.78 28.20
N ARG A 47 -15.72 -0.48 27.93
CA ARG A 47 -16.37 -1.30 26.90
C ARG A 47 -17.85 -1.54 27.19
N SER A 48 -18.19 -1.83 28.45
CA SER A 48 -19.59 -2.01 28.86
C SER A 48 -20.40 -0.73 28.73
N LEU A 49 -19.81 0.43 29.07
CA LEU A 49 -20.40 1.75 28.87
C LEU A 49 -20.67 2.03 27.39
N ALA A 50 -19.67 1.86 26.53
CA ALA A 50 -19.82 2.04 25.08
C ALA A 50 -20.92 1.17 24.46
N ARG A 51 -21.08 -0.08 24.94
CA ARG A 51 -22.13 -1.01 24.48
C ARG A 51 -23.51 -0.63 25.03
N ASN A 52 -23.60 -0.20 26.27
CA ASN A 52 -24.86 0.23 26.88
C ASN A 52 -25.40 1.50 26.22
N TYR A 53 -24.51 2.41 25.81
CA TYR A 53 -24.87 3.57 25.02
C TYR A 53 -25.40 3.20 23.62
N SER A 54 -24.99 2.05 23.07
CA SER A 54 -25.50 1.53 21.79
C SER A 54 -26.88 0.87 21.89
N SER A 55 -27.29 0.43 23.09
CA SER A 55 -28.57 -0.28 23.32
C SER A 55 -29.71 0.65 23.77
N GLY A 56 -29.45 1.95 23.92
CA GLY A 56 -30.44 2.98 24.23
C GLY A 56 -31.42 3.18 23.06
N GLY A 57 -32.54 2.46 23.11
CA GLY A 57 -33.55 2.44 22.04
C GLY A 57 -34.03 3.84 21.62
N TYR A 58 -34.19 3.99 20.30
CA TYR A 58 -34.92 5.03 19.58
C TYR A 58 -35.69 6.03 20.46
N LYS A 59 -35.05 7.13 20.88
CA LYS A 59 -35.62 8.49 20.93
C LYS A 59 -34.67 9.51 21.56
N LYS A 60 -34.39 10.54 20.75
CA LYS A 60 -34.21 11.97 21.04
C LYS A 60 -32.84 12.63 21.07
N ASP A 61 -31.71 12.02 21.42
CA ASP A 61 -30.43 12.75 21.43
C ASP A 61 -29.25 11.91 20.90
N GLN A 62 -29.26 11.58 19.61
CA GLN A 62 -28.19 10.79 18.95
C GLN A 62 -26.80 11.45 19.06
N SER A 63 -26.71 12.78 19.06
CA SER A 63 -25.44 13.50 19.22
C SER A 63 -24.81 13.28 20.59
N SER A 64 -25.59 13.40 21.66
CA SER A 64 -25.07 13.26 23.04
C SER A 64 -24.59 11.85 23.37
N GLU A 65 -25.12 10.85 22.68
CA GLU A 65 -24.77 9.44 22.87
C GLU A 65 -23.52 9.05 22.08
N ILE A 66 -23.33 9.62 20.89
CA ILE A 66 -22.08 9.52 20.13
C ILE A 66 -20.95 10.19 20.91
N ASP A 67 -21.17 11.41 21.43
CA ASP A 67 -20.18 12.14 22.23
C ASP A 67 -19.76 11.34 23.49
N ARG A 68 -20.71 10.67 24.17
CA ARG A 68 -20.42 9.83 25.34
C ARG A 68 -19.68 8.54 25.01
N ARG A 69 -19.92 7.98 23.83
CA ARG A 69 -19.20 6.79 23.33
C ARG A 69 -17.78 7.17 22.93
N GLU A 70 -17.59 8.33 22.32
CA GLU A 70 -16.27 8.90 22.02
C GLU A 70 -15.49 9.24 23.30
N ASP A 71 -16.13 9.84 24.31
CA ASP A 71 -15.54 10.05 25.64
C ASP A 71 -15.02 8.73 26.25
N ALA A 72 -15.82 7.66 26.18
CA ALA A 72 -15.40 6.36 26.69
C ALA A 72 -14.22 5.77 25.88
N ALA A 73 -14.22 5.96 24.56
CA ALA A 73 -13.13 5.52 23.69
C ALA A 73 -11.84 6.33 23.92
N THR A 74 -11.93 7.64 24.18
CA THR A 74 -10.76 8.49 24.47
C THR A 74 -10.12 8.17 25.82
N GLU A 75 -10.92 7.88 26.85
CA GLU A 75 -10.37 7.48 28.14
C GLU A 75 -9.79 6.05 28.10
N ALA A 76 -10.43 5.14 27.35
CA ALA A 76 -9.86 3.82 27.10
C ALA A 76 -8.56 3.91 26.28
N SER A 77 -8.49 4.80 25.28
CA SER A 77 -7.28 5.00 24.47
C SER A 77 -6.11 5.46 25.33
N LYS A 78 -6.29 6.45 26.19
CA LYS A 78 -5.25 6.93 27.13
C LYS A 78 -4.72 5.81 28.03
N ILE A 79 -5.58 4.93 28.52
CA ILE A 79 -5.16 3.79 29.36
C ILE A 79 -4.34 2.80 28.53
N LEU A 80 -4.75 2.51 27.30
CA LEU A 80 -4.04 1.61 26.40
C LEU A 80 -2.71 2.19 25.90
N GLU A 81 -2.60 3.51 25.73
CA GLU A 81 -1.36 4.18 25.36
C GLU A 81 -0.24 3.99 26.40
N HIS A 82 -0.60 3.84 27.68
CA HIS A 82 0.35 3.63 28.78
C HIS A 82 0.49 2.15 29.18
N SER A 83 -0.25 1.25 28.53
CA SER A 83 -0.23 -0.19 28.82
C SER A 83 0.79 -0.93 27.96
N SER A 84 1.56 -1.84 28.56
CA SER A 84 2.47 -2.75 27.85
C SER A 84 1.85 -4.12 27.54
N ASP A 85 0.62 -4.38 28.00
CA ASP A 85 -0.08 -5.65 27.85
C ASP A 85 -0.73 -5.77 26.46
N GLN A 86 -0.22 -6.70 25.65
CA GLN A 86 -0.57 -6.88 24.24
C GLN A 86 -1.98 -7.46 24.05
N ASP A 87 -2.36 -8.43 24.87
CA ASP A 87 -3.66 -9.11 24.76
C ASP A 87 -4.79 -8.14 25.09
N LEU A 88 -4.57 -7.24 26.06
CA LEU A 88 -5.51 -6.18 26.40
C LEU A 88 -5.66 -5.15 25.28
N ILE A 89 -4.58 -4.79 24.59
CA ILE A 89 -4.64 -3.87 23.45
C ILE A 89 -5.48 -4.51 22.35
N LEU A 90 -5.16 -5.72 21.90
CA LEU A 90 -5.89 -6.41 20.83
C LEU A 90 -7.37 -6.59 21.16
N GLN A 91 -7.69 -7.02 22.39
CA GLN A 91 -9.06 -7.23 22.83
C GLN A 91 -9.90 -5.94 22.83
N HIS A 92 -9.27 -4.79 23.10
CA HIS A 92 -9.95 -3.50 23.20
C HIS A 92 -9.80 -2.60 21.97
N LEU A 93 -8.86 -2.89 21.06
CA LEU A 93 -8.65 -2.07 19.87
C LEU A 93 -9.81 -2.17 18.89
N GLY A 94 -10.41 -3.37 18.75
CA GLY A 94 -11.51 -3.60 17.82
C GLY A 94 -12.73 -2.72 18.10
N TRP A 95 -13.17 -2.61 19.37
CA TRP A 95 -14.33 -1.76 19.68
C TRP A 95 -13.99 -0.27 19.66
N ILE A 96 -12.74 0.12 19.96
CA ILE A 96 -12.29 1.52 19.83
C ILE A 96 -12.28 1.90 18.35
N ALA A 97 -11.79 1.02 17.48
CA ALA A 97 -11.84 1.19 16.03
C ALA A 97 -13.26 1.37 15.49
N ASP A 98 -14.22 0.60 16.03
CA ASP A 98 -15.65 0.72 15.70
C ASP A 98 -16.27 2.05 16.17
N VAL A 99 -15.68 2.73 17.16
CA VAL A 99 -16.14 4.04 17.64
C VAL A 99 -15.43 5.16 16.87
N ASN A 100 -14.10 5.14 16.90
CA ASN A 100 -13.25 6.16 16.34
C ASN A 100 -11.89 5.55 15.93
N GLN A 101 -11.70 5.43 14.62
CA GLN A 101 -10.49 4.87 14.02
C GLN A 101 -9.22 5.66 14.38
N THR A 102 -9.32 6.99 14.53
CA THR A 102 -8.14 7.84 14.85
C THR A 102 -7.58 7.55 16.24
N LEU A 103 -8.46 7.24 17.21
CA LEU A 103 -8.05 6.86 18.56
C LEU A 103 -7.40 5.48 18.56
N ALA A 104 -7.94 4.54 17.78
CA ALA A 104 -7.32 3.22 17.61
C ALA A 104 -5.92 3.34 17.01
N ILE A 105 -5.73 4.21 16.01
CA ILE A 105 -4.43 4.50 15.39
C ILE A 105 -3.46 5.15 16.40
N ASN A 106 -3.92 6.13 17.18
CA ASN A 106 -3.09 6.75 18.22
C ASN A 106 -2.62 5.73 19.25
N VAL A 107 -3.48 4.77 19.62
CA VAL A 107 -3.18 3.60 20.48
C VAL A 107 -2.25 2.58 19.80
N LEU A 108 -1.98 2.71 18.50
CA LEU A 108 -0.95 1.94 17.81
C LEU A 108 0.37 2.72 17.61
N ILE A 109 0.38 4.05 17.80
CA ILE A 109 1.56 4.91 17.54
C ILE A 109 2.46 5.26 18.76
N SER A 110 1.93 5.54 19.95
CA SER A 110 2.66 5.68 21.24
C SER A 110 3.73 4.61 21.56
N ASP A 111 4.66 5.01 22.42
CA ASP A 111 5.89 4.28 22.71
C ASP A 111 5.68 2.96 23.47
N GLY A 112 6.45 1.93 23.08
CA GLY A 112 6.48 0.61 23.74
C GLY A 112 5.71 -0.51 23.03
N ARG A 113 5.30 -0.33 21.77
CA ARG A 113 4.39 -1.25 21.08
C ARG A 113 5.05 -2.41 20.33
N PRO A 114 4.32 -3.54 20.18
CA PRO A 114 4.84 -4.73 19.53
C PRO A 114 5.15 -4.49 18.06
N GLU A 115 6.20 -5.15 17.59
CA GLU A 115 6.64 -5.18 16.20
C GLU A 115 5.64 -5.85 15.25
N PHE A 116 4.51 -6.42 15.70
CA PHE A 116 3.57 -7.10 14.81
C PHE A 116 2.16 -7.18 15.38
N LEU A 117 1.18 -6.85 14.54
CA LEU A 117 -0.25 -7.07 14.81
C LEU A 117 -0.80 -7.95 13.69
N SER A 118 -1.52 -9.01 14.05
CA SER A 118 -2.14 -9.91 13.07
C SER A 118 -3.31 -9.22 12.36
N PRO A 119 -3.41 -9.31 11.02
CA PRO A 119 -4.52 -8.72 10.25
C PRO A 119 -5.91 -9.27 10.59
N GLY A 120 -6.01 -10.39 11.32
CA GLY A 120 -7.29 -11.06 11.57
C GLY A 120 -8.20 -10.39 12.60
N GLU A 121 -7.67 -9.49 13.44
CA GLU A 121 -8.41 -8.91 14.57
C GLU A 121 -8.70 -7.41 14.41
N ILE A 122 -8.07 -6.75 13.44
CA ILE A 122 -8.10 -5.29 13.26
C ILE A 122 -8.53 -4.95 11.84
N SER A 123 -9.28 -3.84 11.68
CA SER A 123 -9.63 -3.31 10.36
C SER A 123 -8.38 -3.03 9.51
N ILE A 124 -8.43 -3.40 8.23
CA ILE A 124 -7.33 -3.24 7.26
C ILE A 124 -6.82 -1.80 7.21
N GLU A 125 -7.70 -0.80 7.29
CA GLU A 125 -7.30 0.62 7.22
C GLU A 125 -6.44 1.05 8.41
N ILE A 126 -6.72 0.52 9.60
CA ILE A 126 -5.96 0.83 10.81
C ILE A 126 -4.57 0.20 10.73
N LEU A 127 -4.50 -1.04 10.23
CA LEU A 127 -3.23 -1.73 10.04
C LEU A 127 -2.37 -1.05 8.97
N LEU A 128 -2.98 -0.59 7.87
CA LEU A 128 -2.29 0.20 6.84
C LEU A 128 -1.72 1.49 7.44
N ARG A 129 -2.50 2.21 8.24
CA ARG A 129 -2.00 3.46 8.85
C ARG A 129 -0.90 3.22 9.87
N TYR A 130 -0.98 2.13 10.63
CA TYR A 130 0.06 1.72 11.55
C TYR A 130 1.37 1.34 10.84
N LEU A 131 1.29 0.54 9.78
CA LEU A 131 2.46 0.17 8.98
C LEU A 131 3.06 1.39 8.26
N GLN A 132 2.22 2.31 7.76
CA GLN A 132 2.70 3.56 7.20
C GLN A 132 3.50 4.37 8.22
N TRP A 133 3.00 4.48 9.46
CA TRP A 133 3.73 5.16 10.54
C TRP A 133 5.06 4.46 10.87
N LEU A 134 5.08 3.12 10.91
CA LEU A 134 6.34 2.37 11.11
C LEU A 134 7.37 2.64 10.01
N ILE A 135 6.93 2.76 8.77
CA ILE A 135 7.81 2.98 7.62
C ILE A 135 8.27 4.45 7.53
N GLU A 136 7.35 5.41 7.68
CA GLU A 136 7.63 6.84 7.48
C GLU A 136 8.20 7.50 8.75
N ASP A 137 7.51 7.38 9.89
CA ASP A 137 7.85 8.12 11.11
C ASP A 137 8.92 7.42 11.95
N ARG A 138 9.01 6.09 11.86
CA ARG A 138 10.09 5.30 12.50
C ARG A 138 11.24 4.94 11.56
N GLU A 139 11.16 5.32 10.28
CA GLU A 139 12.17 5.03 9.26
C GLU A 139 12.63 3.56 9.28
N SER A 140 11.70 2.63 9.50
CA SER A 140 12.04 1.23 9.63
C SER A 140 12.38 0.62 8.26
N ASP A 141 13.62 0.14 8.11
CA ASP A 141 14.11 -0.54 6.91
C ASP A 141 13.74 -2.04 6.86
N GLU A 142 12.98 -2.53 7.83
CA GLU A 142 12.65 -3.95 7.93
C GLU A 142 11.71 -4.43 6.82
N ALA A 143 12.21 -5.35 5.99
CA ALA A 143 11.50 -5.87 4.83
C ALA A 143 10.10 -6.43 5.13
N ARG A 144 9.91 -7.01 6.32
CA ARG A 144 8.62 -7.57 6.75
C ARG A 144 7.50 -6.51 6.78
N PHE A 145 7.80 -5.27 7.18
CA PHE A 145 6.78 -4.21 7.26
C PHE A 145 6.43 -3.66 5.89
N HIS A 146 7.44 -3.44 5.06
CA HIS A 146 7.24 -2.99 3.68
C HIS A 146 6.45 -4.02 2.87
N THR A 147 6.76 -5.31 3.04
CA THR A 147 6.04 -6.41 2.39
C THR A 147 4.61 -6.51 2.90
N ALA A 148 4.39 -6.51 4.21
CA ALA A 148 3.04 -6.54 4.79
C ALA A 148 2.19 -5.35 4.32
N TYR A 149 2.78 -4.15 4.25
CA TYR A 149 2.11 -2.95 3.78
C TYR A 149 1.73 -3.05 2.29
N ALA A 150 2.67 -3.48 1.44
CA ALA A 150 2.41 -3.71 0.02
C ALA A 150 1.29 -4.75 -0.19
N LEU A 151 1.32 -5.86 0.54
CA LEU A 151 0.31 -6.93 0.43
C LEU A 151 -1.08 -6.46 0.86
N LEU A 152 -1.17 -5.69 1.93
CA LEU A 152 -2.45 -5.13 2.38
C LEU A 152 -3.00 -4.11 1.39
N LEU A 153 -2.14 -3.25 0.83
CA LEU A 153 -2.53 -2.34 -0.24
C LEU A 153 -3.00 -3.12 -1.47
N ALA A 154 -2.27 -4.13 -1.92
CA ALA A 154 -2.67 -5.00 -3.02
C ALA A 154 -4.05 -5.62 -2.78
N LYS A 155 -4.28 -6.23 -1.61
CA LYS A 155 -5.60 -6.80 -1.24
C LYS A 155 -6.70 -5.75 -1.27
N SER A 156 -6.46 -4.57 -0.69
CA SER A 156 -7.45 -3.48 -0.70
C SER A 156 -7.78 -2.98 -2.12
N VAL A 157 -6.79 -2.96 -3.03
CA VAL A 157 -7.01 -2.65 -4.45
C VAL A 157 -7.87 -3.74 -5.11
N LEU A 158 -7.58 -5.01 -4.86
CA LEU A 158 -8.35 -6.14 -5.43
C LEU A 158 -9.80 -6.14 -4.94
N GLU A 159 -10.03 -5.96 -3.63
CA GLU A 159 -11.38 -5.83 -3.05
C GLU A 159 -12.15 -4.63 -3.64
N SER A 160 -11.45 -3.50 -3.88
CA SER A 160 -12.07 -2.33 -4.52
C SER A 160 -12.47 -2.61 -5.98
N TYR A 161 -11.73 -3.48 -6.67
CA TYR A 161 -12.00 -3.90 -8.04
C TYR A 161 -13.27 -4.77 -8.11
N GLU A 162 -13.42 -5.71 -7.18
CA GLU A 162 -14.61 -6.56 -7.07
C GLU A 162 -15.88 -5.77 -6.71
N THR A 163 -15.73 -4.73 -5.89
CA THR A 163 -16.86 -3.92 -5.40
C THR A 163 -17.26 -2.79 -6.36
N GLY A 164 -16.50 -2.54 -7.43
CA GLY A 164 -16.82 -1.54 -8.46
C GLY A 164 -16.72 -0.09 -7.98
N ILE A 165 -16.00 0.16 -6.87
CA ILE A 165 -15.78 1.50 -6.32
C ILE A 165 -14.65 2.19 -7.09
N SER A 166 -14.76 3.50 -7.30
CA SER A 166 -13.74 4.31 -8.00
C SER A 166 -12.36 4.11 -7.38
N GLN A 167 -11.45 3.51 -8.16
CA GLN A 167 -10.23 2.83 -7.70
C GLN A 167 -9.05 3.76 -7.39
N ASN A 168 -9.17 5.06 -7.67
CA ASN A 168 -8.00 5.94 -7.78
C ASN A 168 -7.17 6.11 -6.50
N PRO A 169 -7.72 6.42 -5.31
CA PRO A 169 -6.87 6.85 -4.20
C PRO A 169 -6.03 5.72 -3.61
N VAL A 170 -6.60 4.52 -3.49
CA VAL A 170 -5.90 3.37 -2.91
C VAL A 170 -4.88 2.80 -3.89
N ARG A 171 -5.23 2.78 -5.19
CA ARG A 171 -4.33 2.34 -6.25
C ARG A 171 -3.14 3.29 -6.43
N GLU A 172 -3.37 4.60 -6.42
CA GLU A 172 -2.30 5.60 -6.45
C GLU A 172 -1.37 5.46 -5.24
N ARG A 173 -1.93 5.26 -4.04
CA ARG A 173 -1.13 5.01 -2.82
C ARG A 173 -0.25 3.77 -2.97
N PHE A 174 -0.79 2.69 -3.55
CA PHE A 174 -0.03 1.48 -3.83
C PHE A 174 1.10 1.71 -4.83
N GLN A 175 0.83 2.37 -5.95
CA GLN A 175 1.84 2.69 -6.96
C GLN A 175 2.95 3.58 -6.41
N MET A 176 2.60 4.62 -5.65
CA MET A 176 3.59 5.50 -5.01
C MET A 176 4.49 4.71 -4.06
N PHE A 177 3.91 3.82 -3.26
CA PHE A 177 4.69 2.99 -2.32
C PHE A 177 5.65 2.04 -3.04
N LEU A 178 5.19 1.33 -4.09
CA LEU A 178 6.05 0.44 -4.87
C LEU A 178 7.21 1.19 -5.55
N GLY A 179 7.00 2.46 -5.88
CA GLY A 179 8.01 3.33 -6.45
C GLY A 179 9.01 3.90 -5.42
N SER A 180 8.56 4.18 -4.19
CA SER A 180 9.38 4.84 -3.16
C SER A 180 10.17 3.88 -2.28
N SER A 181 9.65 2.69 -2.01
CA SER A 181 10.31 1.69 -1.16
C SER A 181 11.06 0.65 -1.99
N ASP A 182 12.21 0.22 -1.48
CA ASP A 182 13.03 -0.85 -2.05
C ASP A 182 13.11 -2.08 -1.12
N ALA A 183 12.47 -2.02 0.06
CA ALA A 183 12.64 -3.01 1.13
C ALA A 183 11.61 -4.13 1.11
N TYR A 184 10.57 -4.07 0.26
CA TYR A 184 9.55 -5.13 0.19
C TYR A 184 10.00 -6.34 -0.63
N ASP A 185 9.43 -7.50 -0.34
CA ASP A 185 9.56 -8.70 -1.17
C ASP A 185 8.67 -8.56 -2.43
N ALA A 186 9.31 -8.31 -3.57
CA ALA A 186 8.61 -8.12 -4.84
C ALA A 186 7.98 -9.42 -5.38
N GLU A 187 8.50 -10.59 -5.04
CA GLU A 187 7.96 -11.88 -5.50
C GLU A 187 6.64 -12.19 -4.80
N GLU A 188 6.56 -11.95 -3.49
CA GLU A 188 5.35 -12.19 -2.69
C GLU A 188 4.20 -11.26 -3.11
N VAL A 189 4.51 -9.98 -3.36
CA VAL A 189 3.52 -9.01 -3.84
C VAL A 189 3.06 -9.38 -5.25
N LEU A 190 3.97 -9.82 -6.13
CA LEU A 190 3.64 -10.22 -7.49
C LEU A 190 2.69 -11.43 -7.51
N TYR A 191 2.96 -12.44 -6.67
CA TYR A 191 2.08 -13.61 -6.53
C TYR A 191 0.65 -13.23 -6.16
N THR A 192 0.50 -12.23 -5.29
CA THR A 192 -0.83 -11.75 -4.86
C THR A 192 -1.61 -11.06 -5.99
N ILE A 193 -0.93 -10.35 -6.88
CA ILE A 193 -1.56 -9.61 -7.98
C ILE A 193 -1.52 -10.36 -9.32
N GLU A 194 -1.03 -11.60 -9.37
CA GLU A 194 -0.78 -12.35 -10.61
C GLU A 194 -2.03 -12.48 -11.49
N GLU A 195 -3.19 -12.74 -10.90
CA GLU A 195 -4.45 -12.93 -11.62
C GLU A 195 -5.15 -11.60 -11.98
N SER A 196 -4.62 -10.47 -11.52
CA SER A 196 -5.26 -9.15 -11.68
C SER A 196 -4.80 -8.39 -12.93
N GLU A 197 -5.60 -7.43 -13.40
CA GLU A 197 -5.22 -6.51 -14.50
C GLU A 197 -4.41 -5.30 -14.03
N LEU A 198 -3.67 -5.43 -12.92
CA LEU A 198 -2.79 -4.40 -12.38
C LEU A 198 -1.46 -4.34 -13.15
N TRP A 199 -1.52 -4.02 -14.44
CA TRP A 199 -0.38 -4.07 -15.35
C TRP A 199 0.74 -3.10 -14.99
N LEU A 200 0.42 -1.87 -14.56
CA LEU A 200 1.44 -0.89 -14.17
C LEU A 200 2.19 -1.34 -12.92
N GLU A 201 1.45 -1.86 -11.94
CA GLU A 201 2.01 -2.40 -10.69
C GLU A 201 2.91 -3.61 -10.97
N LYS A 202 2.45 -4.53 -11.83
CA LYS A 202 3.28 -5.65 -12.32
C LYS A 202 4.55 -5.16 -13.01
N ALA A 203 4.47 -4.13 -13.85
CA ALA A 203 5.64 -3.56 -14.51
C ALA A 203 6.65 -3.00 -13.48
N ILE A 204 6.19 -2.33 -12.43
CA ILE A 204 7.05 -1.83 -11.35
C ILE A 204 7.73 -3.01 -10.62
N LEU A 205 6.99 -4.06 -10.27
CA LEU A 205 7.54 -5.23 -9.58
C LEU A 205 8.55 -6.01 -10.45
N TYR A 206 8.23 -6.28 -11.72
CA TYR A 206 9.15 -6.96 -12.64
C TYR A 206 10.41 -6.14 -12.90
N ARG A 207 10.29 -4.80 -12.91
CA ARG A 207 11.44 -3.90 -12.99
C ARG A 207 12.36 -4.04 -11.78
N ARG A 208 11.81 -4.29 -10.58
CA ARG A 208 12.59 -4.57 -9.36
C ARG A 208 13.24 -5.94 -9.39
N LEU A 209 12.55 -6.95 -9.90
CA LEU A 209 13.09 -8.31 -10.07
C LEU A 209 14.16 -8.40 -11.18
N GLY A 210 14.41 -7.32 -11.92
CA GLY A 210 15.37 -7.31 -13.03
C GLY A 210 14.87 -8.07 -14.26
N GLN A 211 13.57 -8.34 -14.36
CA GLN A 211 12.97 -9.05 -15.49
C GLN A 211 12.67 -8.07 -16.63
N GLU A 212 13.72 -7.54 -17.26
CA GLU A 212 13.66 -6.49 -18.30
C GLU A 212 12.71 -6.84 -19.45
N SER A 213 12.69 -8.12 -19.86
CA SER A 213 11.86 -8.61 -20.96
C SER A 213 10.36 -8.48 -20.70
N LEU A 214 9.92 -8.85 -19.50
CA LEU A 214 8.51 -8.80 -19.08
C LEU A 214 8.05 -7.37 -18.85
N VAL A 215 8.93 -6.50 -18.34
CA VAL A 215 8.62 -5.06 -18.20
C VAL A 215 8.32 -4.44 -19.55
N LEU A 216 9.20 -4.67 -20.54
CA LEU A 216 8.99 -4.14 -21.88
C LEU A 216 7.74 -4.73 -22.53
N GLU A 217 7.47 -6.02 -22.35
CA GLU A 217 6.24 -6.66 -22.84
C GLU A 217 4.99 -5.99 -22.26
N ILE A 218 4.98 -5.76 -20.94
CA ILE A 218 3.84 -5.12 -20.27
C ILE A 218 3.66 -3.67 -20.73
N LEU A 219 4.72 -2.87 -20.76
CA LEU A 219 4.66 -1.47 -21.17
C LEU A 219 4.25 -1.33 -22.64
N ALA A 220 4.87 -2.11 -23.53
CA ALA A 220 4.71 -2.00 -24.98
C ALA A 220 3.39 -2.62 -25.48
N LEU A 221 3.00 -3.77 -24.95
CA LEU A 221 1.86 -4.55 -25.47
C LEU A 221 0.62 -4.45 -24.59
N LYS A 222 0.74 -4.53 -23.27
CA LYS A 222 -0.43 -4.51 -22.37
C LYS A 222 -0.93 -3.09 -22.10
N LEU A 223 -0.02 -2.19 -21.76
CA LEU A 223 -0.32 -0.78 -21.47
C LEU A 223 -0.31 0.12 -22.72
N GLU A 224 0.35 -0.32 -23.80
CA GLU A 224 0.58 0.46 -25.03
C GLU A 224 1.22 1.83 -24.76
N ASP A 225 2.00 1.94 -23.67
CA ASP A 225 2.74 3.14 -23.30
C ASP A 225 4.13 3.10 -23.93
N PHE A 226 4.17 3.50 -25.21
CA PHE A 226 5.40 3.53 -25.99
C PHE A 226 6.46 4.48 -25.44
N GLU A 227 6.04 5.56 -24.77
CA GLU A 227 6.96 6.54 -24.20
C GLU A 227 7.65 5.98 -22.95
N ALA A 228 6.89 5.34 -22.05
CA ALA A 228 7.46 4.67 -20.89
C ALA A 228 8.39 3.51 -21.30
N ALA A 229 8.06 2.76 -22.35
CA ALA A 229 8.93 1.70 -22.87
C ALA A 229 10.27 2.25 -23.43
N GLU A 230 10.22 3.35 -24.19
CA GLU A 230 11.43 4.03 -24.71
C GLU A 230 12.30 4.59 -23.56
N GLN A 231 11.65 5.18 -22.54
CA GLN A 231 12.35 5.69 -21.37
C GLN A 231 13.04 4.56 -20.59
N TYR A 232 12.37 3.42 -20.40
CA TYR A 232 12.97 2.26 -19.74
C TYR A 232 14.17 1.70 -20.53
N CYS A 233 14.11 1.63 -21.86
CA CYS A 233 15.27 1.27 -22.69
C CYS A 233 16.43 2.27 -22.54
N THR A 234 16.13 3.55 -22.38
CA THR A 234 17.13 4.61 -22.14
C THR A 234 17.81 4.43 -20.78
N GLU A 235 17.04 4.10 -19.74
CA GLU A 235 17.55 3.85 -18.39
C GLU A 235 18.45 2.61 -18.32
N ILE A 236 18.10 1.53 -19.04
CA ILE A 236 18.96 0.34 -19.16
C ILE A 236 20.23 0.66 -19.95
N GLY A 237 20.13 1.51 -20.98
CA GLY A 237 21.26 1.95 -21.81
C GLY A 237 21.87 0.85 -22.70
N ARG A 238 21.20 -0.31 -22.85
CA ARG A 238 21.69 -1.43 -23.67
C ARG A 238 21.03 -1.42 -25.05
N PRO A 239 21.79 -1.63 -26.15
CA PRO A 239 21.24 -1.71 -27.50
C PRO A 239 20.30 -2.91 -27.67
N ASP A 240 20.53 -3.99 -26.92
CA ASP A 240 19.71 -5.20 -26.96
C ASP A 240 18.27 -4.95 -26.53
N ALA A 241 18.04 -4.06 -25.56
CA ALA A 241 16.70 -3.70 -25.10
C ALA A 241 15.89 -3.01 -26.21
N TYR A 242 16.52 -2.14 -27.00
CA TYR A 242 15.88 -1.51 -28.16
C TYR A 242 15.57 -2.51 -29.26
N ASN A 243 16.46 -3.47 -29.52
CA ASN A 243 16.20 -4.54 -30.49
C ASN A 243 15.03 -5.41 -30.03
N GLN A 244 14.98 -5.76 -28.75
CA GLN A 244 13.89 -6.55 -28.18
C GLN A 244 12.56 -5.80 -28.28
N LEU A 245 12.53 -4.51 -27.94
CA LEU A 245 11.34 -3.68 -28.08
C LEU A 245 10.88 -3.57 -29.55
N PHE A 246 11.84 -3.42 -30.48
CA PHE A 246 11.55 -3.43 -31.91
C PHE A 246 10.97 -4.76 -32.38
N GLU A 247 11.53 -5.90 -31.94
CA GLU A 247 10.99 -7.22 -32.23
C GLU A 247 9.57 -7.39 -31.68
N MET A 248 9.30 -6.93 -30.45
CA MET A 248 7.96 -7.01 -29.84
C MET A 248 6.91 -6.19 -30.59
N TYR A 249 7.28 -5.03 -31.15
CA TYR A 249 6.36 -4.25 -31.99
C TYR A 249 6.06 -4.91 -33.34
N LEU A 250 7.02 -5.67 -33.89
CA LEU A 250 6.84 -6.32 -35.20
C LEU A 250 6.10 -7.65 -35.13
N ASP A 251 6.29 -8.40 -34.04
CA ASP A 251 5.62 -9.68 -33.81
C ASP A 251 5.09 -9.73 -32.37
N PRO A 252 3.93 -9.10 -32.11
CA PRO A 252 3.27 -9.22 -30.82
C PRO A 252 2.77 -10.66 -30.67
N LYS A 253 3.47 -11.46 -29.85
CA LYS A 253 3.16 -12.88 -29.57
C LYS A 253 1.76 -13.13 -29.02
N ASP A 254 1.02 -12.08 -28.69
CA ASP A 254 -0.39 -12.07 -28.26
C ASP A 254 -1.40 -12.26 -29.41
N GLY A 255 -0.95 -12.47 -30.66
CA GLY A 255 -1.84 -12.61 -31.82
C GLY A 255 -2.44 -11.28 -32.31
N ARG A 256 -1.87 -10.14 -31.88
CA ARG A 256 -2.21 -8.81 -32.38
C ARG A 256 -1.48 -8.52 -33.69
N GLU A 257 -2.02 -7.60 -34.48
CA GLU A 257 -1.35 -7.10 -35.68
C GLU A 257 -0.08 -6.33 -35.32
N ALA A 258 0.92 -6.39 -36.20
CA ALA A 258 2.19 -5.70 -36.02
C ALA A 258 1.98 -4.19 -35.81
N MET A 259 2.57 -3.64 -34.75
CA MET A 259 2.55 -2.23 -34.42
C MET A 259 3.59 -1.45 -35.23
N VAL A 260 3.46 -1.52 -36.57
CA VAL A 260 4.42 -0.99 -37.54
C VAL A 260 4.71 0.50 -37.32
N THR A 261 3.71 1.30 -36.94
CA THR A 261 3.88 2.73 -36.66
C THR A 261 4.80 2.99 -35.46
N ALA A 262 4.68 2.19 -34.39
CA ALA A 262 5.53 2.31 -33.21
C ALA A 262 6.96 1.88 -33.54
N ALA A 263 7.12 0.77 -34.27
CA ALA A 263 8.42 0.29 -34.74
C ALA A 263 9.15 1.33 -35.63
N ILE A 264 8.44 2.03 -36.52
CA ILE A 264 9.01 3.09 -37.36
C ILE A 264 9.43 4.30 -36.51
N LYS A 265 8.62 4.70 -35.53
CA LYS A 265 8.98 5.81 -34.62
C LYS A 265 10.25 5.49 -33.82
N LEU A 266 10.33 4.27 -33.29
CA LEU A 266 11.51 3.79 -32.57
C LEU A 266 12.75 3.79 -33.46
N LEU A 267 12.62 3.30 -34.70
CA LEU A 267 13.69 3.30 -35.70
C LEU A 267 14.17 4.73 -36.01
N HIS A 268 13.25 5.69 -36.15
CA HIS A 268 13.60 7.08 -36.45
C HIS A 268 14.35 7.77 -35.31
N ARG A 269 13.95 7.53 -34.06
CA ARG A 269 14.54 8.16 -32.86
C ARG A 269 15.82 7.47 -32.40
N HIS A 270 15.79 6.15 -32.30
CA HIS A 270 16.85 5.33 -31.68
C HIS A 270 17.56 4.41 -32.68
N GLY A 271 17.42 4.66 -33.98
CA GLY A 271 18.01 3.84 -35.05
C GLY A 271 19.51 3.56 -34.91
N GLN A 272 20.28 4.50 -34.33
CA GLN A 272 21.72 4.32 -34.12
C GLN A 272 22.04 3.21 -33.10
N MET A 273 21.13 2.96 -32.15
CA MET A 273 21.25 1.94 -31.12
C MET A 273 20.78 0.56 -31.59
N LEU A 274 20.00 0.51 -32.67
CA LEU A 274 19.51 -0.74 -33.26
C LEU A 274 20.58 -1.45 -34.09
N ASN A 275 20.50 -2.78 -34.14
CA ASN A 275 21.34 -3.57 -35.02
C ASN A 275 20.74 -3.59 -36.44
N PRO A 276 21.38 -2.96 -37.44
CA PRO A 276 20.83 -2.83 -38.78
C PRO A 276 20.64 -4.18 -39.48
N LEU A 277 21.41 -5.22 -39.14
CA LEU A 277 21.23 -6.55 -39.72
C LEU A 277 19.95 -7.21 -39.18
N GLN A 278 19.74 -7.18 -37.86
CA GLN A 278 18.53 -7.73 -37.23
C GLN A 278 17.28 -6.96 -37.67
N VAL A 279 17.38 -5.63 -37.79
CA VAL A 279 16.31 -4.82 -38.36
C VAL A 279 15.95 -5.30 -39.76
N LEU A 280 16.94 -5.44 -40.66
CA LEU A 280 16.72 -5.86 -42.05
C LEU A 280 16.16 -7.28 -42.18
N GLU A 281 16.62 -8.23 -41.35
CA GLU A 281 16.13 -9.61 -41.35
C GLU A 281 14.68 -9.74 -40.87
N ARG A 282 14.22 -8.80 -40.02
CA ARG A 282 12.88 -8.82 -39.40
C ARG A 282 11.87 -7.88 -40.04
N LEU A 283 12.27 -7.08 -41.03
CA LEU A 283 11.34 -6.29 -41.83
C LEU A 283 10.35 -7.23 -42.53
N SER A 284 9.11 -7.26 -42.03
CA SER A 284 8.04 -8.02 -42.67
C SER A 284 7.71 -7.43 -44.04
N SER A 285 7.12 -8.24 -44.92
CA SER A 285 6.63 -7.81 -46.24
C SER A 285 5.56 -6.72 -46.19
N GLU A 286 4.99 -6.44 -45.01
CA GLU A 286 3.96 -5.43 -44.80
C GLU A 286 4.54 -4.06 -44.42
N MET A 287 5.81 -3.97 -44.03
CA MET A 287 6.41 -2.67 -43.69
C MET A 287 6.68 -1.85 -44.96
N PRO A 288 6.27 -0.58 -45.03
CA PRO A 288 6.64 0.31 -46.13
C PRO A 288 8.16 0.57 -46.11
N LEU A 289 8.91 -0.21 -46.88
CA LEU A 289 10.37 -0.09 -47.05
C LEU A 289 10.83 1.34 -47.32
N ARG A 290 10.00 2.18 -47.97
CA ARG A 290 10.32 3.59 -48.22
C ARG A 290 10.54 4.38 -46.92
N LEU A 291 9.73 4.17 -45.89
CA LEU A 291 9.83 4.91 -44.61
C LEU A 291 11.02 4.44 -43.76
N ALA A 292 11.33 3.14 -43.80
CA ALA A 292 12.47 2.58 -43.07
C ALA A 292 13.80 2.86 -43.79
N SER A 293 13.80 2.91 -45.13
CA SER A 293 15.03 3.00 -45.95
C SER A 293 15.89 4.23 -45.66
N ASP A 294 15.29 5.41 -45.55
CA ASP A 294 16.04 6.66 -45.27
C ASP A 294 16.75 6.60 -43.91
N THR A 295 16.09 5.98 -42.93
CA THR A 295 16.62 5.84 -41.58
C THR A 295 17.70 4.76 -41.53
N ILE A 296 17.48 3.61 -42.18
CA ILE A 296 18.47 2.53 -42.29
C ILE A 296 19.73 3.01 -43.02
N VAL A 297 19.59 3.78 -44.09
CA VAL A 297 20.73 4.39 -44.80
C VAL A 297 21.52 5.32 -43.88
N LYS A 298 20.85 6.13 -43.05
CA LYS A 298 21.53 6.98 -42.06
C LYS A 298 22.29 6.15 -41.02
N ILE A 299 21.70 5.07 -40.52
CA ILE A 299 22.32 4.17 -39.53
C ILE A 299 23.59 3.51 -40.13
N LEU A 300 23.47 2.96 -41.34
CA LEU A 300 24.59 2.32 -42.02
C LEU A 300 25.71 3.30 -42.36
N ARG A 301 25.37 4.53 -42.78
CA ARG A 301 26.36 5.60 -43.00
C ARG A 301 27.07 6.00 -41.70
N ALA A 302 26.35 6.15 -40.60
CA ALA A 302 26.94 6.50 -39.31
C ALA A 302 27.90 5.40 -38.82
N ARG A 303 27.49 4.13 -38.88
CA ARG A 303 28.35 3.00 -38.47
C ARG A 303 29.57 2.83 -39.37
N THR A 304 29.43 2.94 -40.68
CA THR A 304 30.58 2.85 -41.59
C THR A 304 31.54 4.02 -41.38
N HIS A 305 31.03 5.22 -41.11
CA HIS A 305 31.84 6.37 -40.75
C HIS A 305 32.63 6.14 -39.45
N HIS A 306 31.99 5.65 -38.39
CA HIS A 306 32.67 5.30 -37.13
C HIS A 306 33.70 4.19 -37.30
N HIS A 307 33.38 3.15 -38.07
CA HIS A 307 34.31 2.04 -38.37
C HIS A 307 35.55 2.53 -39.12
N HIS A 308 35.41 3.49 -40.05
CA HIS A 308 36.53 4.09 -40.76
C HIS A 308 37.32 5.12 -39.93
N GLN A 309 36.75 5.63 -38.83
CA GLN A 309 37.41 6.58 -37.93
C GLN A 309 38.20 5.93 -36.78
N GLY A 310 38.19 4.59 -36.67
CA GLY A 310 39.10 3.87 -35.78
C GLY A 310 38.69 3.85 -34.30
N GLN A 311 37.42 3.57 -34.03
CA GLN A 311 36.99 2.94 -32.77
C GLN A 311 36.53 1.52 -33.04
#